data_AF-Q669M2-F1
#
_entry.id   AF-Q669M2-F1
#
_cell.length_a   1.000
_cell.length_b   1.000
_cell.length_c   1.000
_cell.angle_alpha   90.00
_cell.angle_beta   90.00
_cell.angle_gamma   90.00
#
_symmetry.space_group_name_H-M   'P 1'
#
loop_
_entity.id
_entity.type
_entity.pdbx_description
1 polymer ?
#
loop_
_entity_poly.entity_id
_entity_poly.type
_entity_poly.pdbx_seq_one_letter_code
_entity_poly.pdbx_strand_id
1 'polypeptide(L)'
;MTDSLYVNGIQRGQFRLHPLSPDGSGESWGCITFFKGSDFEIVSKAIRRQKKFRVPGHHELMAYGQVDVTGSTNFDFCKLR
;
A
#
# COMPACT_ATOMS: atom_id res chain seq x y z
N MET A 1 -7.36 15.45 -0.40
CA MET A 1 -6.09 14.84 0.06
C MET A 1 -5.53 14.07 -1.11
N THR A 2 -4.30 14.38 -1.53
CA THR A 2 -3.57 13.56 -2.52
C THR A 2 -2.93 12.39 -1.78
N ASP A 3 -2.73 11.26 -2.45
CA ASP A 3 -2.06 10.10 -1.85
C ASP A 3 -0.53 10.17 -1.94
N SER A 4 0.00 11.39 -1.95
CA SER A 4 1.39 11.67 -2.26
C SER A 4 2.13 12.26 -1.07
N LEU A 5 3.41 11.92 -0.96
CA LEU A 5 4.37 12.43 0.03
C LEU A 5 5.75 12.59 -0.62
N TYR A 6 6.61 13.40 -0.01
CA TYR A 6 8.00 13.54 -0.46
C TYR A 6 8.91 12.65 0.39
N VAL A 7 9.75 11.85 -0.28
CA VAL A 7 10.81 11.06 0.34
C VAL A 7 12.13 11.49 -0.29
N ASN A 8 13.05 12.06 0.50
CA ASN A 8 14.33 12.57 0.02
C ASN A 8 14.21 13.53 -1.18
N GLY A 9 13.22 14.41 -1.18
CA GLY A 9 12.97 15.37 -2.26
C GLY A 9 12.25 14.80 -3.49
N ILE A 10 11.97 13.49 -3.53
CA ILE A 10 11.22 12.84 -4.62
C ILE A 10 9.76 12.69 -4.21
N GLN A 11 8.83 13.14 -5.04
CA GLN A 11 7.41 12.90 -4.83
C GLN A 11 7.09 11.42 -5.10
N ARG A 12 6.51 10.76 -4.10
CA ARG A 12 6.03 9.37 -4.15
C ARG A 12 4.54 9.38 -3.83
N GLY A 13 3.79 8.45 -4.38
CA GLY A 13 2.35 8.35 -4.15
C GLY A 13 1.78 7.13 -4.83
N GLN A 14 0.46 7.10 -5.01
CA GLN A 14 -0.21 6.02 -5.74
C GLN A 14 0.06 4.62 -5.16
N PHE A 15 0.33 4.53 -3.85
CA PHE A 15 0.53 3.25 -3.16
C PHE A 15 -0.79 2.49 -3.10
N ARG A 16 -0.78 1.22 -3.54
CA ARG A 16 -1.99 0.40 -3.62
C ARG A 16 -1.77 -0.97 -3.01
N LEU A 17 -2.89 -1.57 -2.62
CA LEU A 17 -3.05 -3.00 -2.43
C LEU A 17 -3.60 -3.58 -3.74
N HIS A 18 -2.87 -4.45 -4.42
CA HIS A 18 -3.31 -4.98 -5.73
C HIS A 18 -2.74 -6.39 -6.01
N PRO A 19 -3.36 -7.19 -6.90
CA PRO A 19 -2.73 -8.39 -7.43
C PRO A 19 -1.62 -8.00 -8.43
N LEU A 20 -0.77 -8.95 -8.81
CA LEU A 20 0.10 -8.78 -9.99
C LEU A 20 -0.71 -8.42 -11.24
N SER A 21 0.00 -7.88 -12.24
CA SER A 21 -0.58 -7.67 -13.57
C SER A 21 -1.14 -9.00 -14.13
N PRO A 22 -2.16 -8.97 -14.99
CA PRO A 22 -2.76 -10.19 -15.54
C PRO A 22 -1.79 -11.13 -16.26
N ASP A 23 -0.68 -10.58 -16.80
CA ASP A 23 0.41 -11.32 -17.44
C ASP A 23 1.44 -11.88 -16.44
N GLY A 24 1.23 -11.69 -15.13
CA GLY A 24 2.15 -12.08 -14.07
C GLY A 24 3.38 -11.19 -13.93
N SER A 25 3.47 -10.11 -14.71
CA SER A 25 4.58 -9.15 -14.65
C SER A 25 4.32 -8.04 -13.61
N GLY A 26 5.31 -7.17 -13.44
CA GLY A 26 5.21 -5.99 -12.60
C GLY A 26 6.14 -6.07 -11.38
N GLU A 27 6.83 -4.96 -11.14
CA GLU A 27 7.66 -4.76 -9.97
C GLU A 27 6.99 -3.74 -9.06
N SER A 28 6.87 -4.07 -7.78
CA SER A 28 6.30 -3.15 -6.79
C SER A 28 7.38 -2.20 -6.28
N TRP A 29 7.19 -0.90 -6.51
CA TRP A 29 8.06 0.17 -6.02
C TRP A 29 7.57 0.79 -4.69
N GLY A 30 6.78 0.02 -3.93
CA GLY A 30 6.22 0.40 -2.63
C GLY A 30 4.75 0.03 -2.43
N CYS A 31 4.10 -0.57 -3.41
CA CYS A 31 2.77 -1.17 -3.26
C CYS A 31 2.84 -2.49 -2.45
N ILE A 32 1.72 -2.89 -1.89
CA ILE A 32 1.55 -4.24 -1.33
C ILE A 32 0.92 -5.10 -2.42
N THR A 33 1.73 -5.99 -2.99
CA THR A 33 1.33 -6.79 -4.15
C THR A 33 1.18 -8.26 -3.77
N PHE A 34 0.06 -8.87 -4.18
CA PHE A 34 -0.16 -10.30 -4.01
C PHE A 34 0.21 -11.05 -5.29
N PHE A 35 1.08 -12.04 -5.16
CA PHE A 35 1.48 -12.88 -6.29
C PHE A 35 0.30 -13.69 -6.84
N LYS A 36 -0.52 -14.28 -5.95
CA LYS A 36 -1.72 -15.02 -6.32
C LYS A 36 -2.94 -14.10 -6.25
N GLY A 37 -3.68 -13.99 -7.35
CA GLY A 37 -4.93 -13.22 -7.39
C GLY A 37 -5.98 -13.69 -6.38
N SER A 38 -6.02 -15.00 -6.09
CA SER A 38 -6.92 -15.57 -5.06
C SER A 38 -6.67 -14.98 -3.67
N ASP A 39 -5.41 -14.76 -3.32
CA ASP A 39 -5.01 -14.29 -1.99
C ASP A 39 -5.36 -12.80 -1.85
N PHE A 40 -5.15 -12.03 -2.92
CA PHE A 40 -5.68 -10.67 -3.01
C PHE A 40 -7.19 -10.65 -2.77
N GLU A 41 -7.97 -11.50 -3.44
CA GLU A 41 -9.43 -11.51 -3.28
C GLU A 41 -9.87 -11.83 -1.84
N ILE A 42 -9.21 -12.76 -1.16
CA ILE A 42 -9.49 -13.09 0.24
C ILE A 42 -9.27 -11.86 1.12
N VAL A 43 -8.10 -11.23 1.03
CA VAL A 43 -7.73 -10.07 1.86
C VAL A 43 -8.59 -8.85 1.54
N SER A 44 -8.76 -8.56 0.25
CA SER A 44 -9.56 -7.45 -0.28
C SER A 44 -11.02 -7.51 0.19
N LYS A 45 -11.62 -8.70 0.20
CA LYS A 45 -12.95 -8.93 0.77
C LYS A 45 -12.97 -8.76 2.29
N ALA A 46 -11.96 -9.27 3.00
CA ALA A 46 -11.87 -9.14 4.45
C ALA A 46 -11.77 -7.68 4.91
N ILE A 47 -10.97 -6.86 4.23
CA ILE A 47 -10.81 -5.42 4.50
C ILE A 47 -12.13 -4.67 4.27
N ARG A 48 -12.79 -4.89 3.13
CA ARG A 48 -14.05 -4.19 2.80
C ARG A 48 -15.21 -4.52 3.76
N ARG A 49 -15.12 -5.63 4.50
CA ARG A 49 -16.11 -6.02 5.52
C ARG A 49 -15.87 -5.35 6.88
N GLN A 50 -14.71 -4.73 7.09
CA GLN A 50 -14.43 -4.05 8.34
C GLN A 50 -15.25 -2.79 8.50
N LYS A 51 -15.61 -2.47 9.75
CA LYS A 51 -16.19 -1.17 10.08
C LYS A 51 -15.11 -0.11 9.86
N LYS A 52 -15.49 0.98 9.20
CA LYS A 52 -14.58 2.12 9.05
C LYS A 52 -14.39 2.84 10.38
N PHE A 53 -13.19 3.36 10.61
CA PHE A 53 -12.89 4.27 11.70
C PHE A 53 -12.29 5.56 11.16
N ARG A 54 -12.44 6.65 11.93
CA ARG A 54 -11.88 7.95 11.57
C ARG A 54 -10.38 7.95 11.80
N VAL A 55 -9.61 8.42 10.83
CA VAL A 55 -8.17 8.58 10.98
C VAL A 55 -7.89 9.72 11.97
N PRO A 56 -7.10 9.49 13.04
CA PRO A 56 -6.75 10.55 13.99
C PRO A 56 -6.18 11.80 13.32
N GLY A 57 -6.59 12.98 13.76
CA GLY A 57 -6.14 14.26 13.18
C GLY A 57 -6.83 14.66 11.87
N HIS A 58 -7.70 13.82 11.30
CA HIS A 58 -8.42 14.12 10.06
C HIS A 58 -9.93 14.12 10.25
N HIS A 59 -10.60 15.17 9.77
CA HIS A 59 -12.03 15.32 10.02
C HIS A 59 -12.91 14.38 9.17
N GLU A 60 -12.52 14.08 7.94
CA GLU A 60 -13.37 13.35 6.98
C GLU A 60 -12.74 12.04 6.49
N LEU A 61 -11.47 11.78 6.86
CA LEU A 61 -10.76 10.60 6.39
C LEU A 61 -11.15 9.38 7.23
N MET A 62 -11.66 8.36 6.54
CA MET A 62 -12.06 7.09 7.12
C MET A 62 -11.19 5.95 6.58
N ALA A 63 -10.79 5.03 7.45
CA ALA A 63 -9.97 3.88 7.12
C ALA A 63 -10.67 2.56 7.47
N TYR A 64 -10.36 1.50 6.74
CA TYR A 64 -10.84 0.13 7.05
C TYR A 64 -9.89 -0.63 7.98
N GLY A 65 -8.66 -0.14 8.14
CA GLY A 65 -7.58 -0.82 8.87
C GLY A 65 -6.31 0.02 8.88
N GLN A 66 -5.34 -0.44 9.66
CA GLN A 66 -3.96 0.05 9.66
C GLN A 66 -3.05 -1.08 9.16
N VAL A 67 -1.99 -0.73 8.44
CA VAL A 67 -0.95 -1.67 8.04
C VAL A 67 0.34 -1.24 8.72
N ASP A 68 0.87 -2.12 9.56
CA ASP A 68 2.17 -1.94 10.19
C ASP A 68 3.22 -2.71 9.40
N VAL A 69 4.17 -1.99 8.82
CA VAL A 69 5.29 -2.59 8.08
C VAL A 69 6.43 -2.84 9.07
N THR A 70 6.66 -4.10 9.39
CA THR A 70 7.73 -4.53 10.30
C THR A 70 8.91 -5.08 9.53
N GLY A 71 10.13 -4.79 9.96
CA GLY A 71 11.37 -5.32 9.39
C GLY A 71 12.52 -4.32 9.44
N SER A 72 13.72 -4.76 9.06
CA SER A 72 14.88 -3.89 8.89
C SER A 72 14.98 -3.45 7.43
N THR A 73 14.89 -2.16 7.17
CA THR A 73 15.13 -1.60 5.84
C THR A 73 16.62 -1.66 5.53
N ASN A 74 17.01 -2.27 4.41
CA ASN A 74 18.35 -2.11 3.88
C ASN A 74 18.34 -1.00 2.82
N PHE A 75 18.67 0.22 3.26
CA PHE A 75 18.71 1.39 2.40
C PHE A 75 19.88 1.37 1.40
N ASP A 76 20.91 0.53 1.61
CA ASP A 76 22.07 0.43 0.72
C ASP A 76 21.68 -0.09 -0.68
N PHE A 77 20.57 -0.85 -0.76
CA PHE A 77 20.00 -1.30 -2.03
C PHE A 77 18.94 -0.35 -2.60
N CYS A 78 18.56 0.68 -1.87
CA CYS A 78 17.60 1.68 -2.33
C CYS A 78 18.31 2.66 -3.27
N LYS A 79 18.60 2.20 -4.50
CA LYS A 79 19.15 3.06 -5.55
C LYS A 79 18.09 4.08 -5.93
N LEU A 80 18.29 5.33 -5.52
CA LEU A 80 17.52 6.47 -6.02
C LEU A 80 17.70 6.48 -7.55
N ARG A 81 16.59 6.31 -8.28
CA ARG A 81 16.55 6.30 -9.73
C ARG A 81 15.82 7.54 -10.21
#